data_AF-A0A7C7JMV7-F1
#
_entry.id   AF-A0A7C7JMV7-F1
#
_cell.length_a   1.000
_cell.length_b   1.000
_cell.length_c   1.000
_cell.angle_alpha   90.00
_cell.angle_beta   90.00
_cell.angle_gamma   90.00
#
_symmetry.space_group_name_H-M   'P 1'
#
loop_
_entity.id
_entity.type
_entity.pdbx_description
1 polymer ?
#
loop_
_entity_poly.entity_id
_entity_poly.type
_entity_poly.pdbx_seq_one_letter_code
_entity_poly.pdbx_strand_id
1 'polypeptide(L)'
;MAKFRFSLKFVSREGSAFMVGTHIVGGIIAGLLLGYLFDHFFKTEPWGLIVGFLLGVVAGFKNAYQEMNRAVKKLEEDNQEGKD
;
A
#
# COMPACT_ATOMS: atom_id res chain seq x y z
N MET A 1 7.09 12.06 -37.99
CA MET A 1 7.35 12.28 -36.55
C MET A 1 6.69 11.15 -35.76
N ALA A 2 7.49 10.21 -35.25
CA ALA A 2 6.97 9.03 -34.56
C ALA A 2 6.46 9.41 -33.14
N LYS A 3 5.16 9.26 -32.89
CA LYS A 3 4.59 9.33 -31.54
C LYS A 3 4.93 8.03 -30.80
N PHE A 4 6.06 8.03 -30.10
CA PHE A 4 6.41 6.95 -29.18
C PHE A 4 5.51 7.07 -27.94
N ARG A 5 4.32 6.47 -28.00
CA ARG A 5 3.42 6.34 -26.85
C ARG A 5 3.96 5.19 -26.00
N PHE A 6 4.92 5.50 -25.12
CA PHE A 6 5.39 4.56 -24.11
C PHE A 6 4.26 4.30 -23.13
N SER A 7 3.45 3.29 -23.46
CA SER A 7 2.38 2.79 -22.62
C SER A 7 3.04 1.97 -21.51
N LEU A 8 3.34 2.60 -20.38
CA LEU A 8 3.64 1.90 -19.12
C LEU A 8 2.38 1.14 -18.69
N LYS A 9 2.13 -0.02 -19.30
CA LYS A 9 1.16 -1.01 -18.84
C LYS A 9 1.87 -2.09 -18.01
N PHE A 10 2.61 -1.68 -16.97
CA PHE A 10 3.17 -2.63 -16.00
C PHE A 10 2.18 -3.01 -14.88
N VAL A 11 1.04 -2.33 -14.80
CA VAL A 11 -0.08 -2.69 -13.92
C VAL A 11 -1.16 -3.32 -14.80
N SER A 12 -1.00 -4.61 -15.11
CA SER A 12 -2.12 -5.42 -15.60
C SER A 12 -3.14 -5.62 -14.47
N ARG A 13 -4.41 -5.86 -14.81
CA ARG A 13 -5.52 -6.16 -13.88
C ARG A 13 -5.24 -7.32 -12.90
N GLU A 14 -4.13 -8.03 -13.05
CA GLU A 14 -3.67 -9.12 -12.17
C GLU A 14 -2.87 -8.60 -10.95
N GLY A 15 -2.45 -7.33 -10.97
CA GLY A 15 -1.60 -6.71 -9.94
C GLY A 15 -2.30 -6.31 -8.64
N SER A 16 -3.61 -6.51 -8.49
CA SER A 16 -4.36 -6.06 -7.30
C SER A 16 -3.85 -6.70 -6.00
N ALA A 17 -3.56 -8.01 -6.03
CA ALA A 17 -3.02 -8.71 -4.86
C ALA A 17 -1.59 -8.26 -4.52
N PHE A 18 -0.75 -8.05 -5.55
CA PHE A 18 0.62 -7.57 -5.38
C PHE A 18 0.67 -6.14 -4.83
N MET A 19 -0.23 -5.28 -5.31
CA MET A 19 -0.39 -3.91 -4.83
C MET A 19 -0.84 -3.88 -3.36
N VAL A 20 -1.83 -4.71 -2.99
CA VAL A 20 -2.24 -4.88 -1.59
C VAL A 20 -1.07 -5.33 -0.72
N GLY A 21 -0.30 -6.32 -1.16
CA GLY A 21 0.93 -6.76 -0.47
C GLY A 21 1.95 -5.63 -0.30
N THR A 22 2.12 -4.80 -1.33
CA THR A 22 3.04 -3.66 -1.32
C THR A 22 2.62 -2.60 -0.30
N HIS A 23 1.31 -2.34 -0.12
CA HIS A 23 0.83 -1.42 0.91
C HIS A 23 1.16 -1.89 2.33
N ILE A 24 1.07 -3.20 2.59
CA ILE A 24 1.41 -3.78 3.88
C ILE A 24 2.92 -3.67 4.12
N VAL A 25 3.74 -4.09 3.16
CA VAL A 25 5.21 -4.02 3.27
C VAL A 25 5.68 -2.57 3.43
N GLY A 26 5.13 -1.65 2.63
CA GLY A 26 5.44 -0.23 2.73
C GLY A 26 5.07 0.38 4.08
N GLY A 27 3.91 0.00 4.65
CA GLY A 27 3.49 0.44 5.99
C GLY A 27 4.44 -0.04 7.08
N ILE A 28 4.86 -1.31 7.03
CA ILE A 28 5.82 -1.89 7.98
C ILE A 28 7.17 -1.17 7.90
N ILE A 29 7.71 -0.99 6.69
CA ILE A 29 8.98 -0.29 6.48
C ILE A 29 8.90 1.14 7.01
N ALA A 30 7.82 1.86 6.69
CA ALA A 30 7.63 3.23 7.18
C ALA A 30 7.53 3.29 8.71
N GLY A 31 6.80 2.36 9.33
CA GLY A 31 6.67 2.26 10.78
C GLY A 31 7.99 1.92 11.48
N LEU A 32 8.77 1.01 10.91
CA LEU A 32 10.11 0.67 11.41
C LEU A 32 11.07 1.85 11.28
N LEU A 33 11.07 2.58 10.16
CA LEU A 33 11.88 3.78 9.99
C LEU A 33 11.52 4.87 11.01
N LEU A 34 10.22 5.09 11.23
CA LEU A 34 9.74 6.02 12.26
C LEU A 34 10.13 5.56 13.67
N GLY A 35 9.95 4.28 13.97
CA GLY A 35 10.29 3.69 15.26
C GLY A 35 11.78 3.74 15.55
N TYR A 36 12.62 3.45 14.55
CA TYR A 36 14.07 3.57 14.63
C TYR A 36 14.51 5.01 14.88
N LEU A 37 13.94 5.95 14.13
CA LEU A 37 14.26 7.36 14.29
C LEU A 37 13.86 7.85 15.70
N PHE A 38 12.69 7.45 16.18
CA PHE A 38 12.22 7.74 17.53
C PHE A 38 13.17 7.17 18.58
N ASP A 39 13.53 5.90 18.47
CA ASP A 39 14.46 5.24 19.38
C ASP A 39 15.84 5.92 19.41
N HIS A 40 16.32 6.42 18.28
CA HIS A 40 17.57 7.16 18.19
C HIS A 40 17.52 8.52 18.94
N PHE A 41 16.40 9.23 18.86
CA PHE A 41 16.22 10.51 19.56
C PHE A 41 16.08 10.33 21.08
N PHE A 42 15.33 9.31 21.52
CA PHE A 42 14.99 9.11 22.93
C PHE A 42 15.91 8.10 23.65
N LYS A 43 16.84 7.45 22.92
CA LYS A 43 17.70 6.36 23.42
C LYS A 43 16.90 5.23 24.09
N THR A 44 15.69 4.99 23.60
CA THR A 44 14.73 4.00 24.14
C THR A 44 14.83 2.63 23.47
N GLU A 45 15.90 2.36 22.72
CA GLU A 45 16.05 1.13 21.93
C GLU A 45 15.78 -0.13 22.80
N PRO A 46 14.81 -1.00 22.42
CA PRO A 46 14.07 -1.09 21.14
C PRO A 46 12.56 -0.73 21.23
N TRP A 47 12.12 0.06 22.20
CA TRP A 47 10.69 0.29 22.46
C TRP A 47 9.97 1.04 21.33
N GLY A 48 10.61 2.08 20.78
CA GLY A 48 10.10 2.86 19.65
C GLY A 48 9.99 2.02 18.38
N LEU A 49 10.94 1.12 18.13
CA LEU A 49 10.87 0.14 17.05
C LEU A 49 9.67 -0.80 17.17
N ILE A 50 9.38 -1.31 18.37
CA ILE A 50 8.22 -2.20 18.62
C ILE A 50 6.92 -1.45 18.35
N VAL A 51 6.76 -0.25 18.92
CA VAL A 51 5.56 0.57 18.71
C VAL A 51 5.44 0.98 17.24
N GLY A 52 6.54 1.42 16.63
CA GLY A 52 6.62 1.78 15.21
C GLY A 52 6.25 0.63 14.29
N PHE A 53 6.73 -0.58 14.58
CA PHE A 53 6.36 -1.80 13.85
C PHE A 53 4.85 -2.05 13.93
N LEU A 54 4.26 -2.03 15.13
CA LEU A 54 2.82 -2.26 15.32
C LEU A 54 1.99 -1.20 14.57
N LEU A 55 2.37 0.07 14.68
CA LEU A 55 1.72 1.16 13.93
C LEU A 55 1.87 0.99 12.43
N GLY A 56 3.05 0.57 11.94
CA GLY A 56 3.31 0.30 10.54
C GLY A 56 2.46 -0.84 9.98
N VAL A 57 2.32 -1.92 10.75
CA VAL A 57 1.41 -3.04 10.43
C VAL A 57 -0.02 -2.54 10.32
N VAL A 58 -0.53 -1.84 11.35
CA VAL A 58 -1.92 -1.33 11.36
C VAL A 58 -2.17 -0.37 10.18
N ALA A 59 -1.24 0.54 9.90
CA ALA A 59 -1.32 1.46 8.78
C ALA A 59 -1.29 0.72 7.43
N GLY A 60 -0.41 -0.27 7.28
CA GLY A 60 -0.32 -1.11 6.09
C GLY A 60 -1.62 -1.85 5.79
N PHE A 61 -2.19 -2.50 6.80
CA PHE A 61 -3.49 -3.19 6.67
C PHE A 61 -4.63 -2.22 6.36
N LYS A 62 -4.68 -1.05 7.01
CA LYS A 62 -5.70 -0.03 6.74
C LYS A 62 -5.64 0.46 5.28
N ASN A 63 -4.45 0.73 4.77
CA ASN A 63 -4.26 1.18 3.38
C ASN A 63 -4.64 0.07 2.39
N ALA A 64 -4.22 -1.17 2.65
CA ALA A 64 -4.58 -2.35 1.87
C ALA A 64 -6.10 -2.57 1.82
N TYR A 65 -6.78 -2.51 2.96
CA TYR A 65 -8.22 -2.68 3.05
C TYR A 65 -8.98 -1.60 2.27
N GLN A 66 -8.53 -0.35 2.37
CA GLN A 66 -9.13 0.76 1.63
C GLN A 66 -8.96 0.57 0.11
N GLU A 67 -7.80 0.11 -0.34
CA GLU A 67 -7.55 -0.16 -1.76
C GLU A 67 -8.39 -1.33 -2.26
N MET A 68 -8.50 -2.40 -1.48
CA MET A 68 -9.35 -3.55 -1.81
C MET A 68 -10.82 -3.12 -1.96
N ASN A 69 -11.34 -2.31 -1.04
CA ASN A 69 -12.74 -1.87 -1.10
C ASN A 69 -13.01 -0.98 -2.32
N ARG A 70 -12.03 -0.15 -2.70
CA ARG A 70 -12.10 0.65 -3.94
C ARG A 70 -12.04 -0.24 -5.19
N ALA A 71 -11.22 -1.28 -5.17
CA ALA A 71 -11.14 -2.24 -6.26
C ALA A 71 -12.47 -2.98 -6.46
N VAL A 72 -13.10 -3.46 -5.37
CA VAL A 72 -14.42 -4.11 -5.43
C VAL A 72 -15.47 -3.19 -6.03
N LYS A 73 -15.58 -1.95 -5.53
CA LYS A 73 -16.57 -0.98 -6.04
C LYS A 73 -16.39 -0.68 -7.54
N LYS A 74 -15.14 -0.51 -8.00
CA LYS A 74 -14.85 -0.31 -9.43
C LYS A 74 -15.26 -1.50 -10.31
N LEU A 75 -15.16 -2.72 -9.79
CA LEU A 75 -15.60 -3.92 -10.52
C LEU A 75 -17.13 -3.98 -10.64
N GLU A 76 -17.85 -3.50 -9.63
CA GLU A 76 -19.32 -3.42 -9.67
C GLU A 76 -19.80 -2.37 -10.69
N GLU A 77 -19.15 -1.20 -10.73
CA GLU A 77 -19.46 -0.13 -11.69
C GLU A 77 -19.17 -0.57 -13.15
N ASP A 78 -18.00 -1.19 -13.43
CA ASP A 78 -17.61 -1.69 -14.76
C ASP A 78 -18.55 -2.82 -15.26
N ASN A 79 -19.09 -3.64 -14.35
CA ASN A 79 -20.01 -4.73 -14.68
C ASN A 79 -21.48 -4.28 -14.86
N GLN A 80 -21.83 -3.09 -14.38
CA GLN A 80 -23.13 -2.46 -14.66
C GLN A 80 -23.12 -1.70 -15.99
N GLU A 81 -22.03 -0.98 -16.32
CA GLU A 81 -21.89 -0.22 -17.56
C GLU A 81 -21.81 -1.13 -18.81
N GLY A 82 -21.35 -2.38 -18.66
CA GLY A 82 -21.34 -3.38 -19.74
C GLY A 82 -22.69 -4.05 -20.04
N LYS A 83 -23.78 -3.69 -19.33
CA LYS A 83 -25.12 -4.27 -19.52
C LYS A 83 -26.10 -3.36 -20.28
N ASP A 84 -25.66 -2.16 -20.67
CA ASP A 84 -26.45 -1.16 -21.41
C ASP A 84 -26.11 -1.15 -22.91
#